data_AF-A0A9X1YEX6-F1
#
_entry.id   AF-A0A9X1YEX6-F1
#
_cell.length_a   1.000
_cell.length_b   1.000
_cell.length_c   1.000
_cell.angle_alpha   90.00
_cell.angle_beta   90.00
_cell.angle_gamma   90.00
#
_symmetry.space_group_name_H-M   'P 1'
#
loop_
_entity.id
_entity.type
_entity.pdbx_description
1 polymer ?
#
loop_
_entity_poly.entity_id
_entity_poly.type
_entity_poly.pdbx_seq_one_letter_code
_entity_poly.pdbx_strand_id
1 'polypeptide(L)'
;MKRLALLKTLLEREQKRRDEQMAAVRNAVANAEAQQQQADGLTGYRSEYCRKWSAQFQQAAQMEILRSYHGFLSRLDQAITQQAPVVEHARRMVDAQRQRLVEREIRVATVERLIQRREALLAKVADRRDQKNLDELAQRLSATRAQAGMS
;
A
#
# COMPACT_ATOMS: atom_id res chain seq x y z
N MET A 1 -1.33 -28.15 -17.33
CA MET A 1 -0.85 -26.82 -17.73
C MET A 1 -1.92 -25.72 -17.65
N LYS A 2 -3.11 -25.84 -18.27
CA LYS A 2 -4.17 -24.78 -18.28
C LYS A 2 -4.48 -24.16 -16.90
N ARG A 3 -4.58 -24.97 -15.84
CA ARG A 3 -4.88 -24.48 -14.47
C ARG A 3 -3.76 -23.64 -13.84
N LEU A 4 -2.50 -23.90 -14.19
CA LEU A 4 -1.36 -23.09 -13.70
C LEU A 4 -1.33 -21.73 -14.40
N ALA A 5 -1.58 -21.70 -15.72
CA ALA A 5 -1.69 -20.45 -16.47
C ALA A 5 -2.79 -19.53 -15.91
N LEU A 6 -3.97 -20.09 -15.59
CA LEU A 6 -5.05 -19.33 -14.94
C LEU A 6 -4.65 -18.75 -13.57
N LEU A 7 -3.89 -19.50 -12.75
CA LEU A 7 -3.39 -18.98 -11.47
C LEU A 7 -2.38 -17.85 -11.68
N LYS A 8 -1.52 -17.94 -12.69
CA LYS A 8 -0.56 -16.86 -13.03
C LYS A 8 -1.27 -15.59 -13.48
N THR A 9 -2.28 -15.69 -14.35
CA THR A 9 -3.12 -14.55 -14.73
C THR A 9 -3.88 -13.97 -13.53
N LEU A 10 -4.35 -14.81 -12.61
CA LEU A 10 -4.97 -14.34 -11.37
C LEU A 10 -3.95 -13.58 -10.49
N LEU A 11 -2.72 -14.09 -10.38
CA LEU A 11 -1.65 -13.42 -9.63
C LEU A 11 -1.36 -12.04 -10.22
N GLU A 12 -1.18 -11.93 -11.53
CA GLU A 12 -0.95 -10.64 -12.21
C GLU A 12 -2.07 -9.64 -11.91
N ARG A 13 -3.33 -10.09 -11.90
CA ARG A 13 -4.48 -9.25 -11.57
C ARG A 13 -4.46 -8.80 -10.10
N GLU A 14 -4.16 -9.68 -9.17
CA GLU A 14 -4.10 -9.32 -7.74
C GLU A 14 -2.90 -8.43 -7.43
N GLN A 15 -1.76 -8.63 -8.11
CA GLN A 15 -0.60 -7.75 -8.02
C GLN A 15 -0.94 -6.35 -8.55
N LYS A 16 -1.59 -6.24 -9.70
CA LYS A 16 -2.07 -4.95 -10.22
C LYS A 16 -3.00 -4.22 -9.23
N ARG A 17 -3.94 -4.95 -8.62
CA ARG A 17 -4.85 -4.39 -7.59
C ARG A 17 -4.11 -3.92 -6.34
N ARG A 18 -3.09 -4.65 -5.88
CA ARG A 18 -2.22 -4.22 -4.79
C ARG A 18 -1.48 -2.94 -5.18
N ASP A 19 -0.96 -2.86 -6.40
CA ASP A 19 -0.18 -1.71 -6.85
C ASP A 19 -1.06 -0.45 -6.98
N GLU A 20 -2.29 -0.59 -7.49
CA GLU A 20 -3.32 0.45 -7.46
C GLU A 20 -3.64 0.89 -6.02
N GLN A 21 -3.73 -0.06 -5.08
CA GLN A 21 -3.98 0.24 -3.67
C GLN A 21 -2.78 0.94 -3.00
N MET A 22 -1.54 0.61 -3.37
CA MET A 22 -0.35 1.33 -2.92
C MET A 22 -0.37 2.78 -3.40
N ALA A 23 -0.77 3.03 -4.65
CA ALA A 23 -0.95 4.39 -5.15
C ALA A 23 -2.04 5.15 -4.37
N ALA A 24 -3.15 4.48 -4.05
CA ALA A 24 -4.21 5.06 -3.22
C ALA A 24 -3.72 5.44 -1.81
N VAL A 25 -2.89 4.60 -1.18
CA VAL A 25 -2.25 4.93 0.11
C VAL A 25 -1.36 6.16 -0.01
N ARG A 26 -0.52 6.23 -1.05
CA ARG A 26 0.36 7.40 -1.28
C ARG A 26 -0.44 8.69 -1.43
N ASN A 27 -1.52 8.66 -2.22
CA ASN A 27 -2.38 9.82 -2.41
C ASN A 27 -3.08 10.23 -1.09
N ALA A 28 -3.55 9.26 -0.30
CA ALA A 28 -4.16 9.55 0.99
C ALA A 28 -3.16 10.19 1.97
N VAL A 29 -1.91 9.70 2.00
CA VAL A 29 -0.83 10.26 2.84
C VAL A 29 -0.52 11.69 2.41
N ALA A 30 -0.30 11.93 1.12
CA ALA A 30 -0.03 13.27 0.61
C ALA A 30 -1.16 14.26 0.93
N ASN A 31 -2.43 13.82 0.84
CA ASN A 31 -3.55 14.64 1.25
C ASN A 31 -3.55 14.93 2.76
N ALA A 32 -3.31 13.92 3.61
CA ALA A 32 -3.25 14.13 5.06
C ALA A 32 -2.12 15.10 5.46
N GLU A 33 -0.96 15.00 4.80
CA GLU A 33 0.16 15.93 4.97
C GLU A 33 -0.22 17.36 4.56
N ALA A 34 -0.89 17.53 3.41
CA ALA A 34 -1.36 18.84 2.97
C ALA A 34 -2.37 19.46 3.96
N GLN A 35 -3.33 18.67 4.47
CA GLN A 35 -4.29 19.15 5.47
C GLN A 35 -3.61 19.54 6.78
N GLN A 36 -2.58 18.79 7.19
CA GLN A 36 -1.79 19.11 8.38
C GLN A 36 -1.00 20.41 8.19
N GLN A 37 -0.32 20.58 7.05
CA GLN A 37 0.41 21.81 6.73
C GLN A 37 -0.50 23.04 6.75
N GLN A 38 -1.73 22.91 6.24
CA GLN A 38 -2.72 23.99 6.32
C GLN A 38 -3.11 24.32 7.77
N ALA A 39 -3.31 23.32 8.62
CA ALA A 39 -3.61 23.52 10.04
C ALA A 39 -2.45 24.20 10.80
N ASP A 40 -1.22 23.76 10.52
CA ASP A 40 0.00 24.32 11.10
C ASP A 40 0.19 25.77 10.62
N GLY A 41 -0.07 26.06 9.36
CA GLY A 41 -0.05 27.40 8.78
C GLY A 41 -1.03 28.36 9.46
N LEU A 42 -2.28 27.92 9.67
CA LEU A 42 -3.29 28.72 10.40
C LEU A 42 -2.86 28.99 11.85
N THR A 43 -2.34 27.99 12.55
CA THR A 43 -1.89 28.11 13.94
C THR A 43 -0.65 28.99 14.09
N GLY A 44 0.31 28.85 13.17
CA GLY A 44 1.50 29.68 13.10
C GLY A 44 1.15 31.13 12.83
N TYR A 45 0.30 31.38 11.83
CA TYR A 45 -0.18 32.71 11.49
C TYR A 45 -0.95 33.37 12.65
N ARG A 46 -1.79 32.61 13.36
CA ARG A 46 -2.45 33.07 14.60
C ARG A 46 -1.45 33.62 15.62
N SER A 47 -0.42 32.83 15.88
CA SER A 47 0.58 33.10 16.91
C SER A 47 1.42 34.32 16.54
N GLU A 48 1.83 34.43 15.28
CA GLU A 48 2.54 35.59 14.77
C GLU A 48 1.67 36.85 14.82
N TYR A 49 0.39 36.75 14.44
CA TYR A 49 -0.54 37.86 14.47
C TYR A 49 -0.77 38.39 15.90
N CYS A 50 -0.94 37.49 16.88
CA CYS A 50 -1.06 37.87 18.29
C CYS A 50 0.22 38.53 18.83
N ARG A 51 1.40 38.01 18.46
CA ARG A 51 2.69 38.58 18.87
C ARG A 51 2.90 39.99 18.32
N LYS A 52 2.66 40.20 17.02
CA LYS A 52 2.76 41.52 16.37
C LYS A 52 1.80 42.52 17.03
N TRP A 53 0.59 42.09 17.32
CA TRP A 53 -0.41 42.92 17.99
C TRP A 53 0.03 43.32 19.41
N SER A 54 0.51 42.36 20.22
CA SER A 54 0.99 42.65 21.58
C SER A 54 2.14 43.66 21.60
N ALA A 55 2.99 43.70 20.57
CA ALA A 55 4.08 44.67 20.45
C ALA A 55 3.57 46.07 20.08
N GLN A 56 2.58 46.18 19.18
CA GLN A 56 2.00 47.46 18.76
C GLN A 56 1.14 48.13 19.86
N PHE A 57 0.54 47.33 20.74
CA PHE A 57 -0.33 47.84 21.80
C PHE A 57 0.40 48.70 22.84
N GLN A 58 1.73 48.57 22.97
CA GLN A 58 2.52 49.40 23.89
C GLN A 58 2.61 50.89 23.49
N GLN A 59 2.14 51.27 22.30
CA GLN A 59 2.24 52.65 21.77
C GLN A 59 0.90 53.41 21.67
N ALA A 60 -0.17 52.94 22.34
CA ALA A 60 -1.54 53.46 22.33
C ALA A 60 -2.36 53.09 21.07
N ALA A 61 -3.40 52.27 21.26
CA ALA A 61 -4.27 51.78 20.19
C ALA A 61 -5.66 52.45 20.19
N GLN A 62 -6.15 52.81 19.00
CA GLN A 62 -7.52 53.31 18.78
C GLN A 62 -8.56 52.17 18.87
N MET A 63 -9.74 52.46 19.44
CA MET A 63 -10.83 51.49 19.70
C MET A 63 -11.32 50.74 18.43
N GLU A 64 -11.22 51.36 17.26
CA GLU A 64 -11.62 50.76 15.98
C GLU A 64 -10.66 49.65 15.51
N ILE A 65 -9.37 49.81 15.80
CA ILE A 65 -8.32 48.83 15.49
C ILE A 65 -8.50 47.59 16.39
N LEU A 66 -8.87 47.79 17.66
CA LEU A 66 -9.21 46.73 18.61
C LEU A 66 -10.36 45.83 18.13
N ARG A 67 -11.45 46.43 17.62
CA ARG A 67 -12.59 45.67 17.09
C ARG A 67 -12.19 44.86 15.85
N SER A 68 -11.41 45.46 14.96
CA SER A 68 -10.92 44.80 13.74
C SER A 68 -10.01 43.61 14.06
N TYR A 69 -9.10 43.77 15.03
CA TYR A 69 -8.24 42.71 15.55
C TYR A 69 -9.05 41.51 16.08
N HIS A 70 -9.98 41.76 17.01
CA HIS A 70 -10.78 40.70 17.62
C HIS A 70 -11.66 39.98 16.58
N GLY A 71 -12.24 40.72 15.64
CA GLY A 71 -13.05 40.15 14.56
C GLY A 71 -12.25 39.22 13.65
N PHE A 72 -11.02 39.58 13.29
CA PHE A 72 -10.17 38.74 12.46
C PHE A 72 -9.65 37.52 13.23
N LEU A 73 -9.20 37.70 14.48
CA LEU A 73 -8.75 36.59 15.32
C LEU A 73 -9.86 35.55 15.53
N SER A 74 -11.10 35.98 15.76
CA SER A 74 -12.25 35.09 15.89
C SER A 74 -12.51 34.27 14.61
N ARG A 75 -12.40 34.89 13.42
CA ARG A 75 -12.52 34.15 12.14
C ARG A 75 -11.39 33.13 11.96
N LEU A 76 -10.19 33.47 12.41
CA LEU A 76 -9.05 32.57 12.33
C LEU A 76 -9.22 31.37 13.29
N ASP A 77 -9.70 31.61 14.51
CA ASP A 77 -10.01 30.55 15.47
C ASP A 77 -11.12 29.62 14.96
N GLN A 78 -12.14 30.18 14.30
CA GLN A 78 -13.17 29.39 13.61
C GLN A 78 -12.57 28.53 12.50
N ALA A 79 -11.68 29.08 11.66
CA ALA A 79 -11.02 28.34 10.60
C ALA A 79 -10.15 27.19 11.15
N ILE A 80 -9.39 27.43 12.23
CA ILE A 80 -8.59 26.40 12.90
C ILE A 80 -9.50 25.28 13.44
N THR A 81 -10.59 25.65 14.09
CA THR A 81 -11.58 24.70 14.62
C THR A 81 -12.20 23.86 13.51
N GLN A 82 -12.47 24.46 12.35
CA GLN A 82 -13.00 23.77 11.18
C GLN A 82 -11.97 22.87 10.50
N GLN A 83 -10.68 23.23 10.53
CA GLN A 83 -9.61 22.45 9.91
C GLN A 83 -9.27 21.18 10.72
N ALA A 84 -9.40 21.21 12.06
CA ALA A 84 -9.10 20.07 12.92
C ALA A 84 -9.83 18.76 12.51
N PRO A 85 -11.17 18.72 12.34
CA PRO A 85 -11.86 17.49 11.90
C PRO A 85 -11.48 17.06 10.48
N VAL A 86 -11.07 17.98 9.61
CA VAL A 86 -10.62 17.65 8.24
C VAL A 86 -9.29 16.88 8.28
N VAL A 87 -8.35 17.33 9.11
CA VAL A 87 -7.07 16.63 9.35
C VAL A 87 -7.32 15.23 9.92
N GLU A 88 -8.17 15.12 10.94
CA GLU A 88 -8.50 13.84 11.55
C GLU A 88 -9.19 12.88 10.56
N HIS A 89 -10.08 13.40 9.71
CA HIS A 89 -10.69 12.61 8.65
C HIS A 89 -9.64 12.11 7.65
N ALA A 90 -8.73 12.98 7.20
CA ALA A 90 -7.68 12.60 6.25
C ALA A 90 -6.75 11.52 6.83
N ARG A 91 -6.39 11.62 8.12
CA ARG A 91 -5.62 10.58 8.84
C ARG A 91 -6.36 9.24 8.88
N ARG A 92 -7.65 9.24 9.23
CA ARG A 92 -8.46 8.01 9.21
C ARG A 92 -8.56 7.39 7.81
N MET A 93 -8.58 8.21 6.76
CA MET A 93 -8.55 7.72 5.39
C MET A 93 -7.22 7.03 5.05
N VAL A 94 -6.08 7.55 5.53
CA VAL A 94 -4.79 6.86 5.39
C VAL A 94 -4.84 5.48 6.02
N ASP A 95 -5.34 5.37 7.25
CA ASP A 95 -5.42 4.09 7.96
C ASP A 95 -6.35 3.10 7.24
N ALA A 96 -7.50 3.57 6.76
CA ALA A 96 -8.42 2.75 5.97
C ALA A 96 -7.78 2.23 4.67
N GLN A 97 -7.01 3.06 3.96
CA GLN A 97 -6.31 2.62 2.75
C GLN A 97 -5.17 1.64 3.06
N ARG A 98 -4.48 1.81 4.19
CA ARG A 98 -3.43 0.89 4.65
C ARG A 98 -4.01 -0.48 5.01
N GLN A 99 -5.15 -0.52 5.71
CA GLN A 99 -5.83 -1.79 6.00
C GLN A 99 -6.23 -2.53 4.71
N ARG A 100 -6.78 -1.82 3.73
CA ARG A 100 -7.09 -2.38 2.41
C ARG A 100 -5.83 -2.89 1.69
N LEU A 101 -4.70 -2.20 1.82
CA LEU A 101 -3.44 -2.66 1.24
C LEU A 101 -2.99 -4.00 1.83
N VAL A 102 -3.06 -4.14 3.16
CA VAL A 102 -2.75 -5.41 3.85
C VAL A 102 -3.63 -6.55 3.32
N GLU A 103 -4.94 -6.31 3.14
CA GLU A 103 -5.83 -7.32 2.55
C GLU A 103 -5.42 -7.71 1.12
N ARG A 104 -4.94 -6.76 0.30
CA ARG A 104 -4.44 -7.05 -1.05
C ARG A 104 -3.15 -7.86 -1.01
N GLU A 105 -2.23 -7.54 -0.12
CA GLU A 105 -0.98 -8.28 0.05
C GLU A 105 -1.25 -9.73 0.49
N ILE A 106 -2.18 -9.95 1.41
CA ILE A 106 -2.61 -11.30 1.82
C ILE A 106 -3.16 -12.08 0.63
N ARG A 107 -3.96 -11.45 -0.24
CA ARG A 107 -4.48 -12.10 -1.45
C ARG A 107 -3.38 -12.51 -2.42
N VAL A 108 -2.42 -11.60 -2.67
CA VAL A 108 -1.25 -11.90 -3.52
C VAL A 108 -0.47 -13.08 -2.96
N ALA A 109 -0.09 -13.04 -1.69
CA ALA A 109 0.67 -14.11 -1.03
C ALA A 109 -0.07 -15.45 -1.06
N THR A 110 -1.41 -15.42 -0.94
CA THR A 110 -2.25 -16.62 -1.02
C THR A 110 -2.19 -17.24 -2.42
N VAL A 111 -2.32 -16.44 -3.48
CA VAL A 111 -2.25 -16.92 -4.86
C VAL A 111 -0.84 -17.44 -5.19
N GLU A 112 0.21 -16.75 -4.74
CA GLU A 112 1.60 -17.20 -4.89
C GLU A 112 1.82 -18.57 -4.26
N ARG A 113 1.32 -18.79 -3.04
CA ARG A 113 1.40 -20.09 -2.36
C ARG A 113 0.66 -21.20 -3.12
N LEU A 114 -0.49 -20.88 -3.73
CA LEU A 114 -1.23 -21.84 -4.57
C LEU A 114 -0.45 -22.21 -5.83
N ILE A 115 0.20 -21.24 -6.47
CA ILE A 115 1.08 -21.45 -7.64
C ILE A 115 2.25 -22.35 -7.26
N GLN A 116 2.99 -22.01 -6.20
CA GLN A 116 4.14 -22.79 -5.72
C GLN A 116 3.75 -24.25 -5.44
N ARG A 117 2.64 -24.47 -4.73
CA ARG A 117 2.12 -25.82 -4.47
C ARG A 117 1.82 -26.56 -5.78
N ARG A 118 1.25 -25.87 -6.76
CA ARG A 118 0.90 -26.49 -8.05
C ARG A 118 2.13 -26.82 -8.88
N GLU A 119 3.13 -25.96 -8.90
CA GLU A 119 4.40 -26.18 -9.58
C GLU A 119 5.14 -27.37 -8.96
N ALA A 120 5.21 -27.45 -7.63
CA ALA A 120 5.80 -28.58 -6.93
C ALA A 120 5.10 -29.92 -7.26
N LEU A 121 3.77 -29.92 -7.38
CA LEU A 121 3.03 -31.12 -7.81
C LEU A 121 3.33 -31.52 -9.25
N LEU A 122 3.50 -30.55 -10.15
CA LEU A 122 3.83 -30.82 -11.55
C LEU A 122 5.26 -31.35 -11.69
N ALA A 123 6.22 -30.78 -10.95
CA ALA A 123 7.60 -31.26 -10.90
C ALA A 123 7.65 -32.74 -10.45
N LYS A 124 6.99 -33.08 -9.33
CA LYS A 124 6.93 -34.47 -8.85
C LYS A 124 6.35 -35.46 -9.86
N VAL A 125 5.38 -35.03 -10.68
CA VAL A 125 4.80 -35.88 -11.73
C VAL A 125 5.78 -36.04 -12.89
N ALA A 126 6.51 -34.98 -13.27
CA ALA A 126 7.55 -35.05 -14.29
C ALA A 126 8.69 -35.97 -13.85
N ASP A 127 9.22 -35.78 -12.63
CA ASP A 127 10.31 -36.60 -12.08
C ASP A 127 9.98 -38.09 -12.08
N ARG A 128 8.75 -38.46 -11.68
CA ARG A 128 8.28 -39.86 -11.72
C ARG A 128 8.19 -40.42 -13.13
N ARG A 129 7.80 -39.58 -14.10
CA ARG A 129 7.72 -40.00 -15.51
C ARG A 129 9.12 -40.21 -16.08
N ASP A 130 10.05 -39.32 -15.77
CA ASP A 130 11.43 -39.40 -16.24
C ASP A 130 12.16 -40.59 -15.64
N GLN A 131 11.97 -40.84 -14.33
CA GLN A 131 12.50 -42.04 -13.68
C GLN A 131 11.98 -43.32 -14.34
N LYS A 132 10.67 -43.42 -14.61
CA LYS A 132 10.09 -44.58 -15.29
C LYS A 132 10.69 -44.80 -16.70
N ASN A 133 10.87 -43.72 -17.46
CA ASN A 133 11.47 -43.80 -18.80
C ASN A 133 12.93 -44.28 -18.74
N LEU A 134 13.69 -43.81 -17.75
CA LEU A 134 15.08 -44.25 -17.53
C LEU A 134 15.16 -45.72 -17.15
N ASP A 135 14.27 -46.19 -16.27
CA ASP A 135 14.20 -47.60 -15.86
C ASP A 135 13.86 -48.51 -17.05
N GLU A 136 12.90 -48.12 -17.90
CA GLU A 136 12.54 -48.85 -19.12
C GLU A 136 13.71 -48.93 -20.11
N LEU A 137 14.47 -47.84 -20.27
CA LEU A 137 15.67 -47.81 -21.13
C LEU A 137 16.77 -48.73 -20.57
N ALA A 138 17.02 -48.67 -19.26
CA ALA A 138 18.01 -49.51 -18.59
C ALA A 138 17.68 -51.01 -18.74
N GLN A 139 16.41 -51.39 -18.56
CA GLN A 139 15.94 -52.77 -18.77
C GLN A 139 16.17 -53.24 -20.20
N ARG A 140 15.83 -52.42 -21.21
CA ARG A 140 16.08 -52.76 -22.62
C ARG A 140 17.57 -52.95 -22.91
N LEU A 141 18.42 -52.04 -22.45
CA LEU A 141 19.87 -52.17 -22.62
C LEU A 141 20.42 -53.44 -21.97
N SER A 142 19.96 -53.78 -20.76
CA SER A 142 20.36 -55.03 -20.10
C SER A 142 19.90 -56.28 -20.85
N ALA A 143 18.68 -56.27 -21.40
CA ALA A 143 18.14 -57.39 -22.18
C ALA A 143 18.92 -57.61 -23.49
N THR A 144 19.24 -56.53 -24.21
CA THR A 144 20.06 -56.60 -25.43
C THR A 144 21.47 -57.12 -25.13
N ARG A 145 22.08 -56.70 -24.01
CA ARG A 145 23.41 -57.17 -23.60
C ARG A 145 23.39 -58.65 -23.18
N ALA A 146 22.34 -59.10 -22.52
CA ALA A 146 22.16 -60.52 -22.17
C ALA A 146 22.01 -61.39 -23.42
N GLN A 147 21.26 -60.93 -24.43
CA GLN A 147 21.12 -61.64 -25.70
C GLN A 147 22.44 -61.69 -26.50
N ALA A 148 23.22 -60.61 -26.51
CA ALA A 148 24.51 -60.56 -27.20
C ALA A 148 25.62 -61.41 -26.55
N GLY A 149 25.51 -61.72 -25.26
CA GLY A 149 26.45 -62.60 -24.55
C GLY A 149 26.10 -64.09 -24.60
N MET A 150 24.94 -64.45 -25.18
CA MET A 150 24.45 -65.84 -25.33
C MET A 150 24.58 -66.37 -26.76
N SER A 151 25.10 -65.56 -27.69
CA SER A 151 25.41 -65.93 -29.08
C SER A 151 26.92 -66.04 -29.26
#